data_AF-A0A839QKR2-F1
#
_entry.id   AF-A0A839QKR2-F1
#
_cell.length_a   1.000
_cell.length_b   1.000
_cell.length_c   1.000
_cell.angle_alpha   90.00
_cell.angle_beta   90.00
_cell.angle_gamma   90.00
#
_symmetry.space_group_name_H-M   'P 1'
#
loop_
_entity.id
_entity.type
_entity.pdbx_description
1 polymer ?
#
loop_
_entity_poly.entity_id
_entity_poly.type
_entity_poly.pdbx_seq_one_letter_code
_entity_poly.pdbx_strand_id
1 'polypeptide(L)'
;MAGTLAPVAQLLERGPEPGRATVLVGANGSGKSTRVEAIAQACGLSAEGGSTGAMHATRDTGSGLHRHLCLERNPGTTRYGYFLRAETMHGCFSYLEDNPAGPDLAFQEMSHGESFLETAAGKFRGGGPWILEEPASALSFPGCLALLGVLKDLIGLGDSQVIPCTHSPILAALPGTRGHEVGDRRLRERQRAELDLVQGWRSFLDAPQRFLRHL
;
A
#
# COMPACT_ATOMS: atom_id res chain seq x y z
N MET A 1 -6.11 -27.54 -8.10
CA MET A 1 -6.92 -26.76 -7.14
C MET A 1 -6.29 -25.38 -7.02
N ALA A 2 -7.10 -24.32 -7.00
CA ALA A 2 -6.69 -22.94 -7.24
C ALA A 2 -5.56 -22.48 -6.29
N GLY A 3 -4.44 -22.05 -6.89
CA GLY A 3 -3.26 -21.56 -6.18
C GLY A 3 -3.54 -20.18 -5.60
N THR A 4 -3.56 -20.09 -4.28
CA THR A 4 -3.54 -18.81 -3.58
C THR A 4 -2.06 -18.48 -3.38
N LEU A 5 -1.58 -17.32 -3.82
CA LEU A 5 -0.31 -16.79 -3.35
C LEU A 5 -0.37 -16.81 -1.81
N ALA A 6 0.59 -17.43 -1.14
CA ALA A 6 0.70 -17.47 0.31
C ALA A 6 1.73 -16.42 0.73
N PRO A 7 1.37 -15.14 0.86
CA PRO A 7 2.39 -14.14 0.64
C PRO A 7 2.59 -13.39 1.96
N VAL A 8 3.82 -13.39 2.51
CA VAL A 8 4.14 -12.66 3.76
C VAL A 8 3.52 -13.30 5.04
N ALA A 9 3.44 -14.64 5.13
CA ALA A 9 2.82 -15.33 6.27
C ALA A 9 3.55 -15.17 7.61
N GLN A 10 4.73 -14.54 7.64
CA GLN A 10 5.65 -14.72 8.76
C GLN A 10 6.25 -13.42 9.30
N LEU A 11 5.54 -12.29 9.22
CA LEU A 11 6.22 -11.01 9.48
C LEU A 11 6.78 -10.86 10.90
N LEU A 12 6.24 -11.51 11.94
CA LEU A 12 6.77 -11.41 13.31
C LEU A 12 6.44 -12.67 14.16
N GLU A 13 6.95 -13.84 13.79
CA GLU A 13 6.91 -15.14 14.51
C GLU A 13 5.69 -16.07 14.29
N ARG A 14 4.43 -15.60 14.30
CA ARG A 14 3.22 -16.33 13.83
C ARG A 14 2.11 -15.32 13.49
N GLY A 15 2.29 -14.55 12.41
CA GLY A 15 1.30 -13.59 11.94
C GLY A 15 0.08 -14.27 11.31
N PRO A 16 -1.05 -13.56 11.14
CA PRO A 16 -2.27 -14.12 10.55
C PRO A 16 -2.05 -14.53 9.10
N GLU A 17 -2.79 -15.55 8.63
CA GLU A 17 -2.72 -16.01 7.24
C GLU A 17 -3.01 -14.83 6.31
N PRO A 18 -2.06 -14.45 5.46
CA PRO A 18 -2.22 -13.31 4.58
C PRO A 18 -3.25 -13.70 3.52
N GLY A 19 -4.47 -13.19 3.69
CA GLY A 19 -5.48 -13.24 2.65
C GLY A 19 -5.00 -12.50 1.40
N ARG A 20 -5.79 -12.58 0.32
CA ARG A 20 -5.50 -11.92 -0.96
C ARG A 20 -5.31 -10.40 -0.83
N ALA A 21 -5.83 -9.80 0.25
CA ALA A 21 -5.46 -8.45 0.61
C ALA A 21 -5.39 -8.24 2.14
N THR A 22 -4.41 -7.44 2.56
CA THR A 22 -4.08 -7.15 3.97
C THR A 22 -3.93 -5.64 4.13
N VAL A 23 -4.92 -4.98 4.72
CA VAL A 23 -4.88 -3.51 4.93
C VAL A 23 -4.11 -3.21 6.21
N LEU A 24 -3.06 -2.38 6.11
CA LEU A 24 -2.31 -1.87 7.25
C LEU A 24 -2.77 -0.45 7.59
N VAL A 25 -3.20 -0.23 8.83
CA VAL A 25 -3.58 1.08 9.37
C VAL A 25 -2.88 1.30 10.71
N GLY A 26 -2.91 2.52 11.27
CA GLY A 26 -2.28 2.84 12.55
C GLY A 26 -1.79 4.28 12.60
N ALA A 27 -1.49 4.84 13.76
CA ALA A 27 -1.13 6.27 13.92
C ALA A 27 0.15 6.67 13.17
N ASN A 28 0.34 7.97 12.90
CA ASN A 28 1.63 8.50 12.43
C ASN A 28 2.72 8.14 13.44
N GLY A 29 3.89 7.70 12.97
CA GLY A 29 5.00 7.28 13.85
C GLY A 29 4.88 5.88 14.47
N SER A 30 3.80 5.12 14.22
CA SER A 30 3.64 3.74 14.73
C SER A 30 4.57 2.68 14.08
N GLY A 31 5.40 3.07 13.12
CA GLY A 31 6.29 2.15 12.39
C GLY A 31 5.65 1.44 11.19
N LYS A 32 4.51 1.92 10.68
CA LYS A 32 3.86 1.39 9.46
C LYS A 32 4.81 1.37 8.26
N SER A 33 5.39 2.51 7.92
CA SER A 33 6.33 2.67 6.80
C SER A 33 7.49 1.68 6.90
N THR A 34 8.10 1.57 8.10
CA THR A 34 9.19 0.63 8.35
C THR A 34 8.79 -0.83 8.10
N ARG A 35 7.57 -1.23 8.47
CA ARG A 35 7.06 -2.59 8.19
C ARG A 35 6.75 -2.80 6.72
N VAL A 36 6.13 -1.82 6.07
CA VAL A 36 5.79 -1.88 4.64
C VAL A 36 7.05 -1.96 3.79
N GLU A 37 8.07 -1.15 4.09
CA GLU A 37 9.38 -1.23 3.46
C GLU A 37 10.02 -2.60 3.67
N ALA A 38 9.97 -3.14 4.89
CA ALA A 38 10.51 -4.47 5.16
C ALA A 38 9.81 -5.54 4.31
N ILE A 39 8.48 -5.49 4.21
CA ILE A 39 7.68 -6.39 3.35
C ILE A 39 8.11 -6.23 1.88
N ALA A 40 8.20 -4.99 1.38
CA ALA A 40 8.58 -4.71 0.01
C ALA A 40 9.98 -5.23 -0.33
N GLN A 41 10.96 -4.95 0.54
CA GLN A 41 12.33 -5.42 0.40
C GLN A 41 12.43 -6.95 0.45
N ALA A 42 11.71 -7.60 1.36
CA ALA A 42 11.63 -9.05 1.36
C ALA A 42 11.10 -9.54 0.01
N CYS A 43 10.07 -8.88 -0.55
CA CYS A 43 9.50 -9.23 -1.85
C CYS A 43 10.45 -8.99 -3.04
N GLY A 44 11.63 -8.39 -2.84
CA GLY A 44 12.60 -8.05 -3.87
C GLY A 44 12.32 -6.71 -4.55
N LEU A 45 11.58 -5.83 -3.88
CA LEU A 45 11.28 -4.46 -4.32
C LEU A 45 12.23 -3.47 -3.62
N SER A 46 12.51 -2.34 -4.27
CA SER A 46 13.31 -1.27 -3.65
C SER A 46 12.56 -0.66 -2.45
N ALA A 47 13.29 -0.20 -1.43
CA ALA A 47 12.71 0.57 -0.34
C ALA A 47 12.06 1.86 -0.87
N GLU A 48 12.62 2.47 -1.91
CA GLU A 48 12.10 3.70 -2.53
C GLU A 48 10.84 3.47 -3.39
N GLY A 49 10.42 2.22 -3.57
CA GLY A 49 9.29 1.87 -4.44
C GLY A 49 9.71 1.49 -5.85
N GLY A 50 8.72 1.21 -6.71
CA GLY A 50 8.91 0.74 -8.08
C GLY A 50 8.72 -0.77 -8.24
N SER A 51 9.03 -1.27 -9.44
CA SER A 51 8.88 -2.68 -9.80
C SER A 51 10.07 -3.53 -9.39
N THR A 52 9.87 -4.85 -9.31
CA THR A 52 10.97 -5.82 -9.12
C THR A 52 12.09 -5.58 -10.14
N GLY A 53 13.34 -5.52 -9.67
CA GLY A 53 14.52 -5.34 -10.53
C GLY A 53 14.81 -3.90 -10.96
N ALA A 54 14.02 -2.91 -10.54
CA ALA A 54 14.39 -1.50 -10.66
C ALA A 54 15.57 -1.21 -9.71
N MET A 55 16.80 -1.38 -10.20
CA MET A 55 18.02 -1.09 -9.44
C MET A 55 18.29 0.42 -9.38
N HIS A 56 17.50 1.14 -8.59
CA HIS A 56 17.91 2.43 -8.05
C HIS A 56 18.14 2.22 -6.55
N ALA A 57 19.38 1.90 -6.20
CA ALA A 57 19.81 1.76 -4.82
C ALA A 57 20.56 3.02 -4.42
N THR A 58 19.85 4.05 -4.00
CA THR A 58 20.43 5.27 -3.41
C THR A 58 20.75 5.00 -1.94
N ARG A 59 21.84 4.26 -1.69
CA ARG A 59 22.30 3.78 -0.36
C ARG A 59 21.33 2.84 0.37
N ASP A 60 21.88 1.89 1.14
CA ASP A 60 21.11 1.01 2.04
C ASP A 60 20.63 1.83 3.25
N THR A 61 19.53 2.56 3.09
CA THR A 61 18.90 3.40 4.14
C THR A 61 17.79 2.67 4.91
N GLY A 62 17.52 1.40 4.57
CA GLY A 62 16.46 0.62 5.18
C GLY A 62 16.76 0.17 6.61
N SER A 63 15.70 -0.15 7.37
CA SER A 63 15.80 -0.60 8.77
C SER A 63 16.46 -1.97 8.98
N GLY A 64 16.75 -2.72 7.91
CA GLY A 64 17.27 -4.10 7.98
C GLY A 64 16.24 -5.16 8.42
N LEU A 65 15.01 -4.76 8.80
CA LEU A 65 13.94 -5.67 9.23
C LEU A 65 13.62 -6.75 8.20
N HIS A 66 13.77 -6.45 6.90
CA HIS A 66 13.53 -7.41 5.82
C HIS A 66 14.35 -8.70 5.94
N ARG A 67 15.54 -8.64 6.55
CA ARG A 67 16.43 -9.81 6.72
C ARG A 67 15.88 -10.84 7.71
N HIS A 68 14.94 -10.42 8.55
CA HIS A 68 14.25 -11.28 9.51
C HIS A 68 12.92 -11.81 8.98
N LEU A 69 12.57 -11.50 7.74
CA LEU A 69 11.35 -11.96 7.10
C LEU A 69 11.64 -13.17 6.22
N CYS A 70 10.89 -14.25 6.43
CA CYS A 70 10.86 -15.35 5.48
C CYS A 70 9.66 -15.17 4.56
N LEU A 71 9.92 -15.26 3.25
CA LEU A 71 8.87 -15.32 2.24
C LEU A 71 8.68 -16.75 1.79
N GLU A 72 7.49 -17.25 2.04
CA GLU A 72 7.00 -18.44 1.37
C GLU A 72 6.45 -18.04 0.00
N ARG A 73 6.84 -18.76 -1.04
CA ARG A 73 6.35 -18.59 -2.40
C ARG A 73 6.02 -19.95 -2.96
N ASN A 74 4.85 -20.08 -3.57
CA ASN A 74 4.50 -21.31 -4.26
C ASN A 74 5.36 -21.47 -5.53
N PRO A 75 5.76 -22.69 -5.90
CA PRO A 75 6.40 -22.94 -7.18
C PRO A 75 5.55 -22.40 -8.34
N GLY A 76 6.16 -21.66 -9.27
CA GLY A 76 5.47 -21.07 -10.43
C GLY A 76 4.85 -19.69 -10.20
N THR A 77 4.99 -19.10 -9.02
CA THR A 77 4.55 -17.72 -8.78
C THR A 77 5.48 -16.73 -9.48
N THR A 78 4.88 -15.74 -10.14
CA THR A 78 5.60 -14.58 -10.70
C THR A 78 6.50 -13.91 -9.66
N ARG A 79 7.67 -13.45 -10.12
CA ARG A 79 8.57 -12.61 -9.32
C ARG A 79 8.27 -11.12 -9.46
N TYR A 80 7.41 -10.77 -10.40
CA TYR A 80 7.02 -9.39 -10.63
C TYR A 80 6.08 -8.93 -9.52
N GLY A 81 6.36 -7.74 -9.01
CA GLY A 81 5.53 -7.00 -8.08
C GLY A 81 5.85 -5.53 -8.19
N TYR A 82 5.11 -4.71 -7.46
CA TYR A 82 5.28 -3.27 -7.47
C TYR A 82 5.01 -2.69 -6.09
N PHE A 83 5.89 -1.79 -5.65
CA PHE A 83 5.70 -1.01 -4.44
C PHE A 83 5.44 0.45 -4.81
N LEU A 84 4.19 0.88 -4.67
CA LEU A 84 3.74 2.22 -5.03
C LEU A 84 3.73 3.12 -3.78
N ARG A 85 4.68 4.05 -3.71
CA ARG A 85 4.77 5.05 -2.64
C ARG A 85 4.26 6.39 -3.15
N ALA A 86 3.33 7.02 -2.43
CA ALA A 86 2.83 8.33 -2.82
C ALA A 86 3.94 9.39 -2.85
N GLU A 87 4.87 9.36 -1.89
CA GLU A 87 6.01 10.29 -1.83
C GLU A 87 6.94 10.16 -3.05
N THR A 88 7.31 8.93 -3.43
CA THR A 88 8.14 8.69 -4.62
C THR A 88 7.46 9.16 -5.91
N MET A 89 6.14 8.92 -6.02
CA MET A 89 5.38 9.38 -7.19
C MET A 89 5.31 10.91 -7.24
N HIS A 90 5.08 11.59 -6.12
CA HIS A 90 5.13 13.05 -6.07
C HIS A 90 6.49 13.59 -6.50
N GLY A 91 7.59 13.04 -5.98
CA GLY A 91 8.94 13.44 -6.39
C GLY A 91 9.19 13.22 -7.89
N CYS A 92 8.70 12.12 -8.46
CA CYS A 92 8.79 11.84 -9.89
C CYS A 92 7.99 12.85 -10.72
N PHE A 93 6.77 13.18 -10.32
CA PHE A 93 5.94 14.14 -11.05
C PHE A 93 6.50 15.56 -10.96
N SER A 94 6.95 16.01 -9.79
CA SER A 94 7.60 17.33 -9.66
C SER A 94 8.87 17.41 -10.52
N TYR A 95 9.66 16.34 -10.59
CA TYR A 95 10.81 16.29 -11.49
C TYR A 95 10.42 16.42 -12.97
N LEU A 96 9.35 15.76 -13.41
CA LEU A 96 8.86 15.83 -14.79
C LEU A 96 8.28 17.21 -15.14
N GLU A 97 7.66 17.89 -14.19
CA GLU A 97 7.19 19.28 -14.34
C GLU A 97 8.37 20.26 -14.48
N ASP A 98 9.41 20.09 -13.67
CA ASP A 98 10.62 20.93 -13.69
C ASP A 98 11.52 20.63 -14.91
N ASN A 99 11.36 19.47 -15.57
CA ASN A 99 12.18 19.02 -16.69
C ASN A 99 11.30 18.63 -17.91
N PRO A 100 10.69 19.61 -18.61
CA PRO A 100 9.67 19.36 -19.63
C PRO A 100 10.17 18.75 -20.96
N ALA A 101 11.35 18.12 -20.98
CA ALA A 101 11.95 17.51 -22.17
C ALA A 101 12.17 16.00 -21.97
N GLY A 102 11.14 15.19 -22.27
CA GLY A 102 11.20 13.73 -22.24
C GLY A 102 10.02 13.07 -22.97
N PRO A 103 10.09 11.76 -23.27
CA PRO A 103 9.04 11.01 -23.99
C PRO A 103 7.70 10.89 -23.24
N ASP A 104 7.65 11.30 -21.97
CA ASP A 104 6.51 11.15 -21.05
C ASP A 104 5.59 12.40 -20.98
N LEU A 105 5.45 13.13 -22.09
CA LEU A 105 4.58 14.32 -22.20
C LEU A 105 3.11 14.05 -21.80
N ALA A 106 2.64 12.81 -21.95
CA ALA A 106 1.28 12.41 -21.58
C ALA A 106 0.97 12.58 -20.07
N PHE A 107 1.99 12.55 -19.20
CA PHE A 107 1.82 12.76 -17.77
C PHE A 107 1.75 14.24 -17.36
N GLN A 108 2.05 15.17 -18.29
CA GLN A 108 2.03 16.61 -18.01
C GLN A 108 0.63 17.23 -18.13
N GLU A 109 -0.27 16.60 -18.89
CA GLU A 109 -1.67 17.05 -19.00
C GLU A 109 -2.56 16.41 -17.92
N MET A 110 -2.06 15.40 -17.22
CA MET A 110 -2.76 14.70 -16.14
C MET A 110 -2.45 15.36 -14.79
N SER A 111 -3.44 15.41 -13.91
CA SER A 111 -3.19 15.72 -12.50
C SER A 111 -2.32 14.62 -11.87
N HIS A 112 -1.58 14.94 -10.80
CA HIS A 112 -0.81 13.94 -10.04
C HIS A 112 -1.66 12.73 -9.63
N GLY A 113 -2.93 12.95 -9.29
CA GLY A 113 -3.85 11.87 -8.92
C GLY A 113 -4.23 10.96 -10.10
N GLU A 114 -4.42 11.52 -11.29
CA GLU A 114 -4.69 10.74 -12.51
C GLU A 114 -3.45 9.94 -12.91
N SER A 115 -2.27 10.56 -12.90
CA SER A 115 -0.99 9.90 -13.16
C SER A 115 -0.70 8.77 -12.17
N PHE A 116 -1.10 8.95 -10.89
CA PHE A 116 -1.00 7.91 -9.87
C PHE A 116 -1.90 6.72 -10.17
N LEU A 117 -3.17 6.97 -10.54
CA LEU A 117 -4.13 5.92 -10.90
C LEU A 117 -3.71 5.17 -12.17
N GLU A 118 -3.23 5.88 -13.19
CA GLU A 118 -2.73 5.30 -14.43
C GLU A 118 -1.50 4.42 -14.16
N THR A 119 -0.61 4.86 -13.26
CA THR A 119 0.53 4.04 -12.82
C THR A 119 0.05 2.77 -12.12
N ALA A 120 -0.91 2.87 -11.19
CA ALA A 120 -1.47 1.71 -10.51
C ALA A 120 -2.12 0.73 -11.50
N ALA A 121 -2.98 1.21 -12.40
CA ALA A 121 -3.66 0.38 -13.40
C ALA A 121 -2.69 -0.20 -14.45
N GLY A 122 -1.65 0.54 -14.82
CA GLY A 122 -0.67 0.15 -15.82
C GLY A 122 0.40 -0.81 -15.29
N LYS A 123 0.83 -0.68 -14.03
CA LYS A 123 1.88 -1.50 -13.43
C LYS A 123 1.35 -2.71 -12.67
N PHE A 124 0.14 -2.64 -12.10
CA PHE A 124 -0.43 -3.79 -11.39
C PHE A 124 -1.06 -4.74 -12.40
N ARG A 125 -0.26 -5.67 -12.92
CA ARG A 125 -0.66 -6.61 -13.97
C ARG A 125 -0.28 -8.03 -13.63
N GLY A 126 -1.21 -8.95 -13.88
CA GLY A 126 -1.06 -10.37 -13.55
C GLY A 126 -1.01 -10.60 -12.05
N GLY A 127 -0.50 -11.75 -11.64
CA GLY A 127 -0.22 -12.01 -10.23
C GLY A 127 0.99 -11.26 -9.72
N GLY A 128 1.08 -11.09 -8.40
CA GLY A 128 2.24 -10.48 -7.74
C GLY A 128 1.91 -9.81 -6.40
N PRO A 129 2.93 -9.40 -5.64
CA PRO A 129 2.74 -8.51 -4.51
C PRO A 129 2.57 -7.05 -4.99
N TRP A 130 1.41 -6.48 -4.71
CA TRP A 130 1.03 -5.10 -4.97
C TRP A 130 0.98 -4.36 -3.63
N ILE A 131 2.03 -3.60 -3.34
CA ILE A 131 2.19 -2.90 -2.07
C ILE A 131 1.95 -1.42 -2.32
N LEU A 132 1.15 -0.77 -1.47
CA LEU A 132 0.89 0.66 -1.56
C LEU A 132 1.19 1.31 -0.22
N GLU A 133 1.90 2.43 -0.24
CA GLU A 133 2.13 3.27 0.95
C GLU A 133 1.50 4.64 0.78
N GLU A 134 0.57 4.93 1.69
CA GLU A 134 -0.19 6.19 1.79
C GLU A 134 -0.72 6.74 0.46
N PRO A 135 -1.31 5.90 -0.43
CA PRO A 135 -1.78 6.36 -1.74
C PRO A 135 -2.85 7.45 -1.65
N ALA A 136 -3.57 7.56 -0.52
CA ALA A 136 -4.56 8.61 -0.30
C ALA A 136 -3.96 10.02 -0.23
N SER A 137 -2.66 10.18 0.06
CA SER A 137 -2.04 11.52 0.06
C SER A 137 -1.89 12.09 -1.35
N ALA A 138 -1.95 11.26 -2.39
CA ALA A 138 -1.89 11.67 -3.79
C ALA A 138 -3.27 11.74 -4.46
N LEU A 139 -4.35 11.40 -3.74
CA LEU A 139 -5.66 11.17 -4.33
C LEU A 139 -6.77 11.97 -3.64
N SER A 140 -7.70 12.49 -4.46
CA SER A 140 -8.97 13.01 -3.99
C SER A 140 -9.89 11.89 -3.50
N PHE A 141 -11.06 12.23 -2.93
CA PHE A 141 -12.07 11.24 -2.55
C PHE A 141 -12.50 10.35 -3.74
N PRO A 142 -12.88 10.90 -4.92
CA PRO A 142 -13.13 10.10 -6.12
C PRO A 142 -11.93 9.26 -6.53
N GLY A 143 -10.70 9.81 -6.44
CA GLY A 143 -9.48 9.07 -6.76
C GLY A 143 -9.26 7.85 -5.85
N CYS A 144 -9.51 7.99 -4.54
CA CYS A 144 -9.47 6.86 -3.61
C CYS A 144 -10.50 5.78 -3.97
N LEU A 145 -11.70 6.16 -4.40
CA LEU A 145 -12.72 5.20 -4.87
C LEU A 145 -12.31 4.51 -6.18
N ALA A 146 -11.70 5.24 -7.11
CA ALA A 146 -11.18 4.66 -8.34
C ALA A 146 -10.07 3.63 -8.04
N LEU A 147 -9.14 3.97 -7.15
CA LEU A 147 -8.09 3.05 -6.71
C LEU A 147 -8.69 1.80 -6.03
N LEU A 148 -9.71 1.95 -5.16
CA LEU A 148 -10.41 0.79 -4.60
C LEU A 148 -10.96 -0.14 -5.68
N GLY A 149 -11.49 0.41 -6.78
CA GLY A 149 -11.94 -0.36 -7.93
C GLY A 149 -10.82 -1.21 -8.52
N VAL A 150 -9.68 -0.58 -8.84
CA VAL A 150 -8.49 -1.26 -9.36
C VAL A 150 -8.03 -2.38 -8.41
N LEU A 151 -7.92 -2.10 -7.11
CA LEU A 151 -7.48 -3.09 -6.13
C LEU A 151 -8.46 -4.24 -5.96
N LYS A 152 -9.77 -3.95 -6.00
CA LYS A 152 -10.83 -4.97 -5.94
C LYS A 152 -10.75 -5.91 -7.14
N ASP A 153 -10.54 -5.38 -8.33
CA ASP A 153 -10.44 -6.18 -9.55
C ASP A 153 -9.22 -7.10 -9.52
N LEU A 154 -8.06 -6.59 -9.05
CA LEU A 154 -6.85 -7.39 -8.84
C LEU A 154 -7.06 -8.55 -7.87
N ILE A 155 -7.75 -8.32 -6.75
CA ILE A 155 -8.10 -9.37 -5.79
C ILE A 155 -9.01 -10.43 -6.43
N GLY A 156 -9.91 -9.99 -7.33
CA GLY A 156 -10.83 -10.85 -8.07
C GLY A 156 -10.13 -11.83 -9.02
N LEU A 157 -9.01 -11.43 -9.63
CA LEU A 157 -8.19 -12.30 -10.49
C LEU A 157 -7.60 -13.49 -9.72
N GLY A 158 -7.27 -13.27 -8.44
CA GLY A 158 -7.00 -14.32 -7.47
C GLY A 158 -5.58 -14.86 -7.40
N ASP A 159 -4.69 -14.36 -8.23
CA ASP A 159 -3.26 -14.63 -8.26
C ASP A 159 -2.43 -13.46 -7.71
N SER A 160 -3.07 -12.49 -7.05
CA SER A 160 -2.48 -11.25 -6.54
C SER A 160 -2.54 -11.16 -5.02
N GLN A 161 -1.52 -10.53 -4.42
CA GLN A 161 -1.55 -10.07 -3.05
C GLN A 161 -1.55 -8.55 -3.01
N VAL A 162 -2.54 -7.94 -2.36
CA VAL A 162 -2.59 -6.48 -2.20
C VAL A 162 -2.35 -6.08 -0.74
N ILE A 163 -1.38 -5.21 -0.50
CA ILE A 163 -1.02 -4.71 0.84
C ILE A 163 -1.08 -3.18 0.82
N PRO A 164 -2.27 -2.56 1.00
CA PRO A 164 -2.35 -1.13 1.15
C PRO A 164 -2.06 -0.73 2.60
N CYS A 165 -1.06 0.12 2.79
CA CYS A 165 -0.83 0.85 4.02
C CYS A 165 -1.44 2.24 3.89
N THR A 166 -2.38 2.58 4.77
CA THR A 166 -3.15 3.82 4.60
C THR A 166 -3.70 4.37 5.91
N HIS A 167 -3.83 5.70 5.95
CA HIS A 167 -4.67 6.44 6.89
C HIS A 167 -6.05 6.80 6.35
N SER A 168 -6.41 6.36 5.14
CA SER A 168 -7.71 6.69 4.56
C SER A 168 -8.77 5.66 4.96
N PRO A 169 -9.90 6.08 5.59
CA PRO A 169 -11.00 5.16 5.89
C PRO A 169 -11.66 4.61 4.62
N ILE A 170 -11.48 5.28 3.47
CA ILE A 170 -11.97 4.83 2.16
C ILE A 170 -11.14 3.62 1.73
N LEU A 171 -9.82 3.75 1.66
CA LEU A 171 -8.96 2.64 1.22
C LEU A 171 -8.93 1.49 2.24
N ALA A 172 -9.10 1.79 3.53
CA ALA A 172 -9.32 0.77 4.55
C ALA A 172 -10.65 0.00 4.39
N ALA A 173 -11.54 0.45 3.50
CA ALA A 173 -12.77 -0.23 3.13
C ALA A 173 -12.61 -1.26 2.00
N LEU A 174 -11.39 -1.60 1.60
CA LEU A 174 -11.12 -2.60 0.58
C LEU A 174 -11.89 -3.91 0.87
N PRO A 175 -12.83 -4.32 -0.01
CA PRO A 175 -13.71 -5.46 0.28
C PRO A 175 -12.96 -6.78 0.45
N GLY A 176 -13.49 -7.66 1.29
CA GLY A 176 -12.92 -9.00 1.49
C GLY A 176 -11.61 -9.03 2.29
N THR A 177 -11.28 -7.93 2.99
CA THR A 177 -10.05 -7.81 3.77
C THR A 177 -10.34 -7.73 5.27
N ARG A 178 -9.38 -8.19 6.06
CA ARG A 178 -9.30 -7.85 7.49
C ARG A 178 -8.32 -6.67 7.64
N GLY A 179 -8.63 -5.77 8.56
CA GLY A 179 -7.78 -4.63 8.86
C GLY A 179 -6.77 -5.00 9.93
N HIS A 180 -5.54 -4.52 9.76
CA HIS A 180 -4.47 -4.71 10.73
C HIS A 180 -3.97 -3.37 11.24
N GLU A 181 -4.11 -3.17 12.54
CA GLU A 181 -3.57 -2.02 13.23
C GLU A 181 -2.12 -2.26 13.64
N VAL A 182 -1.28 -1.36 13.17
CA VAL A 182 0.11 -1.23 13.61
C VAL A 182 0.12 -0.34 14.86
N GLY A 183 0.35 -0.96 16.01
CA GLY A 183 0.66 -0.27 17.26
C GLY A 183 2.10 -0.49 17.70
N ASP A 184 2.50 0.18 18.77
CA ASP A 184 3.89 0.30 19.26
C ASP A 184 4.67 -1.01 19.38
N ARG A 185 3.99 -2.14 19.62
CA ARG A 185 4.66 -3.44 19.84
C ARG A 185 4.04 -4.64 19.12
N ARG A 186 2.85 -4.51 18.53
CA ARG A 186 2.13 -5.66 17.93
C ARG A 186 1.29 -5.23 16.73
N LEU A 187 1.10 -6.15 15.79
CA LEU A 187 0.05 -6.06 14.77
C LEU A 187 -1.24 -6.61 15.39
N ARG A 188 -2.34 -5.85 15.33
CA ARG A 188 -3.65 -6.29 15.84
C ARG A 188 -4.61 -6.43 14.67
N GLU A 189 -5.12 -7.64 14.49
CA GLU A 189 -6.19 -7.87 13.53
C GLU A 189 -7.54 -7.46 14.13
N ARG A 190 -8.32 -6.73 13.34
CA ARG A 190 -9.63 -6.19 13.72
C ARG A 190 -10.58 -6.21 12.54
N GLN A 191 -11.88 -6.27 12.84
CA GLN A 191 -12.86 -5.97 11.82
C GLN A 191 -12.75 -4.50 11.42
N ARG A 192 -13.03 -4.17 10.16
CA ARG A 192 -12.96 -2.79 9.66
C ARG A 192 -13.70 -1.79 10.56
N ALA A 193 -14.90 -2.17 11.01
CA ALA A 193 -15.74 -1.30 11.84
C ALA A 193 -15.14 -0.99 13.22
N GLU A 194 -14.21 -1.83 13.69
CA GLU A 194 -13.55 -1.74 14.98
C GLU A 194 -12.22 -0.98 14.92
N LEU A 195 -11.70 -0.68 13.73
CA LEU A 195 -10.44 0.05 13.60
C LEU A 195 -10.56 1.44 14.24
N ASP A 196 -9.58 1.84 15.04
CA ASP A 196 -9.46 3.16 15.67
C ASP A 196 -9.60 4.26 14.63
N LEU A 197 -9.01 4.06 13.44
CA LEU A 197 -9.18 4.95 12.29
C LEU A 197 -10.67 5.14 11.93
N VAL A 198 -11.41 4.05 11.79
CA VAL A 198 -12.82 4.07 11.36
C VAL A 198 -13.72 4.60 12.47
N GLN A 199 -13.47 4.24 13.72
CA GLN A 199 -14.18 4.76 14.87
C GLN A 199 -13.96 6.27 15.04
N GLY A 200 -12.73 6.73 14.88
CA GLY A 200 -12.36 8.15 14.93
C GLY A 200 -13.08 8.96 13.85
N TRP A 201 -13.04 8.51 12.60
CA TRP A 201 -13.73 9.18 11.50
C TRP A 201 -15.26 9.21 11.69
N ARG A 202 -15.87 8.10 12.11
CA ARG A 202 -17.31 8.06 12.43
C ARG A 202 -17.66 9.06 13.51
N SER A 203 -16.95 9.02 14.64
CA SER A 203 -17.18 9.92 15.77
C SER A 203 -17.03 11.39 15.37
N PHE A 204 -16.02 11.71 14.56
CA PHE A 204 -15.82 13.07 14.06
C PHE A 204 -16.95 13.52 13.13
N LEU A 205 -17.35 12.69 12.15
CA LEU A 205 -18.41 13.03 11.20
C LEU A 205 -19.79 13.13 11.88
N ASP A 206 -20.06 12.31 12.89
CA ASP A 206 -21.32 12.32 13.64
C ASP A 206 -21.47 13.59 14.49
N ALA A 207 -20.37 14.08 15.10
CA ALA A 207 -20.41 15.25 15.97
C ALA A 207 -19.09 16.05 15.98
N PRO A 208 -18.77 16.80 14.90
CA PRO A 208 -17.49 17.52 14.77
C PRO A 208 -17.26 18.51 15.93
N GLN A 209 -18.33 19.16 16.37
CA GLN A 209 -18.30 20.17 17.43
C GLN A 209 -17.79 19.64 18.78
N ARG A 210 -17.91 18.33 19.05
CA ARG A 210 -17.34 17.74 20.28
C ARG A 210 -15.82 17.77 20.28
N PHE A 211 -15.21 17.57 19.11
CA PHE A 211 -13.76 17.59 18.94
C PHE A 211 -13.23 19.03 18.96
N LEU A 212 -13.92 19.95 18.27
CA LEU A 212 -13.51 21.34 18.17
C LEU A 212 -13.54 22.11 19.51
N ARG A 213 -14.36 21.67 20.48
CA ARG A 213 -14.39 22.27 21.83
C ARG A 213 -13.12 22.03 22.66
N HIS A 214 -12.29 21.07 22.25
CA HIS A 214 -11.09 20.64 22.97
C HIS A 214 -9.79 21.00 22.23
N LEU A 215 -9.91 21.79 21.15
CA LEU A 215 -8.79 22.45 20.45
C LEU A 215 -8.63 23.87 20.99
#